data_AF-A0AA42Y1K0-F1
#
_entry.id   AF-A0AA42Y1K0-F1
#
_cell.length_a   1.000
_cell.length_b   1.000
_cell.length_c   1.000
_cell.angle_alpha   90.00
_cell.angle_beta   90.00
_cell.angle_gamma   90.00
#
_symmetry.space_group_name_H-M   'P 1'
#
loop_
_entity.id
_entity.type
_entity.pdbx_description
1 polymer ?
#
loop_
_entity_poly.entity_id
_entity_poly.type
_entity_poly.pdbx_seq_one_letter_code
_entity_poly.pdbx_strand_id
1 'polypeptide(L)'
;MQLRHITISAALALAAIVLGPAVAHAWTPGSHIFLGESVLANLSQLPAAVADLLRAYPYDFLYGNIAADTSIAKKYAPVGRHCHAWHVGHEIYRRAETDALRGFALGYLAHLAADSVAHNFFVPRQLVVTSSTIALGHSYWESRFETHLGEHYARTAMEVIRLDHTSADALLDRVLAPTIFSVRTSRRLFRGMVGITETQSWQRVFQVMADKSRWDLTEHTVESHMGVAFELVMEVLSDRDGLAHRLDPSGDASLGLAKKMRLDVIRNRLPKDPTRLSAIASKHFGLPSYILDFWETSVHSRPWMVDGNGHPPVDT
;
A
#
# COMPACT_ATOMS: atom_id res chain seq x y z
N MET A 1 34.54 -19.05 20.78
CA MET A 1 33.13 -19.13 21.23
C MET A 1 32.34 -17.88 20.84
N GLN A 2 32.79 -16.67 21.18
CA GLN A 2 32.11 -15.40 20.85
C GLN A 2 31.73 -15.22 19.38
N LEU A 3 32.63 -15.53 18.44
CA LEU A 3 32.35 -15.37 17.00
C LEU A 3 31.19 -16.23 16.50
N ARG A 4 31.01 -17.42 17.10
CA ARG A 4 29.95 -18.39 16.78
C ARG A 4 28.60 -17.95 17.36
N HIS A 5 28.60 -17.30 18.53
CA HIS A 5 27.40 -16.70 19.09
C HIS A 5 26.96 -15.46 18.30
N ILE A 6 27.90 -14.65 17.81
CA ILE A 6 27.58 -13.49 16.95
C ILE A 6 26.93 -13.94 15.64
N THR A 7 27.45 -14.99 15.00
CA THR A 7 26.87 -15.53 13.76
C THR A 7 25.49 -16.14 13.97
N ILE A 8 25.28 -16.87 15.07
CA ILE A 8 23.97 -17.44 15.40
C ILE A 8 22.96 -16.34 15.73
N SER A 9 23.35 -15.33 16.50
CA SER A 9 22.47 -14.18 16.81
C SER A 9 22.15 -13.35 15.58
N ALA A 10 23.12 -13.13 14.67
CA ALA A 10 22.88 -12.45 13.41
C ALA A 10 21.96 -13.26 12.48
N ALA A 11 22.14 -14.59 12.42
CA ALA A 11 21.27 -15.47 11.65
C ALA A 11 19.86 -15.55 12.23
N LEU A 12 19.71 -15.55 13.56
CA LEU A 12 18.41 -15.51 14.25
C LEU A 12 17.74 -14.15 14.12
N ALA A 13 18.50 -13.04 14.15
CA ALA A 13 17.98 -11.71 13.90
C ALA A 13 17.55 -11.56 12.43
N LEU A 14 18.35 -12.05 11.49
CA LEU A 14 17.99 -12.08 10.07
C LEU A 14 16.76 -12.98 9.83
N ALA A 15 16.71 -14.15 10.46
CA ALA A 15 15.54 -15.02 10.42
C ALA A 15 14.32 -14.36 11.08
N ALA A 16 14.49 -13.60 12.17
CA ALA A 16 13.40 -12.86 12.80
C ALA A 16 12.95 -11.63 11.98
N ILE A 17 13.82 -11.05 11.16
CA ILE A 17 13.48 -9.98 10.21
C ILE A 17 12.75 -10.56 9.00
N VAL A 18 13.21 -11.72 8.49
CA VAL A 18 12.63 -12.40 7.32
C VAL A 18 11.33 -13.15 7.66
N LEU A 19 11.24 -13.72 8.87
CA LEU A 19 10.11 -14.53 9.34
C LEU A 19 9.22 -13.78 10.36
N GLY A 20 9.67 -12.63 10.85
CA GLY A 20 8.83 -11.73 11.62
C GLY A 20 7.66 -11.28 10.77
N PRO A 21 6.51 -10.96 11.38
CA PRO A 21 5.45 -10.29 10.66
C PRO A 21 5.99 -8.93 10.25
N ALA A 22 6.59 -8.85 9.06
CA ALA A 22 6.83 -7.59 8.40
C ALA A 22 5.48 -6.87 8.44
N VAL A 23 5.49 -5.63 8.92
CA VAL A 23 4.31 -4.78 8.94
C VAL A 23 3.81 -4.78 7.50
N ALA A 24 2.78 -5.59 7.26
CA ALA A 24 2.23 -5.80 5.94
C ALA A 24 1.53 -4.49 5.63
N HIS A 25 2.13 -3.65 4.80
CA HIS A 25 1.39 -2.62 4.11
C HIS A 25 0.56 -3.33 3.02
N ALA A 26 -0.10 -2.69 2.07
CA ALA A 26 -0.65 -3.39 0.88
C ALA A 26 0.04 -2.84 -0.36
N TRP A 27 0.10 -1.52 -0.33
CA TRP A 27 0.94 -0.65 -1.09
C TRP A 27 1.88 0.04 -0.12
N THR A 28 3.09 0.36 -0.58
CA THR A 28 4.01 1.15 0.23
C THR A 28 3.50 2.59 0.39
N PRO A 29 4.00 3.36 1.39
CA PRO A 29 3.69 4.78 1.49
C PRO A 29 3.94 5.56 0.19
N GLY A 30 5.00 5.24 -0.57
CA GLY A 30 5.25 5.88 -1.87
C GLY A 30 4.16 5.57 -2.91
N SER A 31 3.65 4.34 -2.94
CA SER A 31 2.55 3.97 -3.84
C SER A 31 1.25 4.70 -3.50
N HIS A 32 0.97 4.91 -2.21
CA HIS A 32 -0.16 5.73 -1.77
C HIS A 32 0.03 7.21 -2.09
N ILE A 33 1.25 7.73 -1.98
CA ILE A 33 1.55 9.09 -2.40
C ILE A 33 1.41 9.26 -3.91
N PHE A 34 1.83 8.28 -4.72
CA PHE A 34 1.59 8.29 -6.17
C PHE A 34 0.10 8.43 -6.48
N LEU A 35 -0.76 7.62 -5.85
CA LEU A 35 -2.21 7.70 -6.05
C LEU A 35 -2.78 9.03 -5.53
N GLY A 36 -2.30 9.51 -4.38
CA GLY A 36 -2.70 10.80 -3.82
C GLY A 36 -2.32 11.99 -4.71
N GLU A 37 -1.10 12.05 -5.22
CA GLU A 37 -0.66 13.06 -6.18
C GLU A 37 -1.44 12.95 -7.50
N SER A 38 -1.73 11.73 -7.95
CA SER A 38 -2.58 11.50 -9.13
C SER A 38 -3.98 12.09 -8.93
N VAL A 39 -4.58 11.97 -7.74
CA VAL A 39 -5.86 12.61 -7.42
C VAL A 39 -5.74 14.13 -7.45
N LEU A 40 -4.70 14.68 -6.83
CA LEU A 40 -4.46 16.14 -6.78
C LEU A 40 -4.21 16.73 -8.17
N ALA A 41 -3.64 15.96 -9.11
CA ALA A 41 -3.50 16.37 -10.50
C ALA A 41 -4.82 16.33 -11.30
N ASN A 42 -5.81 15.58 -10.83
CA ASN A 42 -7.08 15.33 -11.54
C ASN A 42 -8.31 15.86 -10.78
N LEU A 43 -8.16 16.91 -9.97
CA LEU A 43 -9.26 17.46 -9.16
C LEU A 43 -10.49 17.90 -9.98
N SER A 44 -10.32 18.24 -11.26
CA SER A 44 -11.43 18.59 -12.16
C SER A 44 -12.39 17.43 -12.45
N GLN A 45 -11.96 16.19 -12.21
CA GLN A 45 -12.80 14.99 -12.36
C GLN A 45 -13.67 14.72 -11.12
N LEU A 46 -13.42 15.40 -10.00
CA LEU A 46 -14.16 15.22 -8.73
C LEU A 46 -15.30 16.25 -8.59
N PRO A 47 -16.30 15.97 -7.73
CA PRO A 47 -17.29 16.97 -7.35
C PRO A 47 -16.63 18.23 -6.80
N ALA A 48 -17.14 19.41 -7.18
CA ALA A 48 -16.51 20.71 -6.88
C ALA A 48 -16.17 20.89 -5.38
N ALA A 49 -17.07 20.49 -4.47
CA ALA A 49 -16.83 20.60 -3.04
C ALA A 49 -15.64 19.75 -2.55
N VAL A 50 -15.46 18.55 -3.12
CA VAL A 50 -14.31 17.68 -2.82
C VAL A 50 -13.05 18.27 -3.44
N ALA A 51 -13.12 18.70 -4.70
CA ALA A 51 -12.00 19.30 -5.42
C ALA A 51 -11.44 20.54 -4.69
N ASP A 52 -12.33 21.43 -4.23
CA ASP A 52 -11.94 22.65 -3.51
C ASP A 52 -11.33 22.35 -2.15
N LEU A 53 -11.87 21.38 -1.43
CA LEU A 53 -11.33 20.92 -0.16
C LEU A 53 -9.92 20.33 -0.32
N LEU A 54 -9.73 19.43 -1.29
CA LEU A 54 -8.43 18.80 -1.54
C LEU A 54 -7.39 19.80 -2.07
N ARG A 55 -7.82 20.79 -2.85
CA ARG A 55 -6.95 21.89 -3.29
C ARG A 55 -6.48 22.76 -2.12
N ALA A 56 -7.35 23.00 -1.14
CA ALA A 56 -7.02 23.80 0.04
C ALA A 56 -6.16 23.04 1.07
N TYR A 57 -6.32 21.71 1.18
CA TYR A 57 -5.65 20.87 2.18
C TYR A 57 -4.93 19.66 1.57
N PRO A 58 -4.00 19.87 0.60
CA PRO A 58 -3.34 18.77 -0.11
C PRO A 58 -2.45 17.93 0.80
N TYR A 59 -1.73 18.53 1.75
CA TYR A 59 -0.84 17.79 2.64
C TYR A 59 -1.59 16.99 3.71
N ASP A 60 -2.73 17.47 4.20
CA ASP A 60 -3.60 16.70 5.09
C ASP A 60 -4.14 15.47 4.35
N PHE A 61 -4.59 15.65 3.10
CA PHE A 61 -5.03 14.55 2.23
C PHE A 61 -3.93 13.53 1.96
N LEU A 62 -2.73 13.98 1.59
CA LEU A 62 -1.58 13.09 1.38
C LEU A 62 -1.17 12.38 2.67
N TYR A 63 -1.26 13.04 3.82
CA TYR A 63 -1.01 12.38 5.10
C TYR A 63 -2.06 11.31 5.39
N GLY A 64 -3.34 11.58 5.12
CA GLY A 64 -4.42 10.59 5.19
C GLY A 64 -4.14 9.34 4.37
N ASN A 65 -3.60 9.50 3.16
CA ASN A 65 -3.24 8.40 2.25
C ASN A 65 -2.20 7.43 2.83
N ILE A 66 -1.37 7.87 3.78
CA ILE A 66 -0.31 7.04 4.37
C ILE A 66 -0.50 6.77 5.87
N ALA A 67 -1.47 7.44 6.52
CA ALA A 67 -1.63 7.39 7.97
C ALA A 67 -2.11 6.03 8.50
N ALA A 68 -2.94 5.32 7.74
CA ALA A 68 -3.45 3.99 8.10
C ALA A 68 -2.31 2.98 8.33
N ASP A 69 -1.23 3.12 7.56
CA ASP A 69 -0.02 2.30 7.66
C ASP A 69 0.90 2.69 8.83
N THR A 70 0.88 3.96 9.23
CA THR A 70 1.66 4.44 10.39
C THR A 70 1.09 4.00 11.75
N SER A 71 -0.11 3.39 11.74
CA SER A 71 -0.86 2.93 12.89
C SER A 71 -0.42 1.49 13.28
N ILE A 72 0.63 1.36 14.10
CA ILE A 72 1.30 0.12 14.54
C ILE A 72 0.39 -0.86 15.32
N ALA A 73 -0.88 -0.53 15.56
CA ALA A 73 -1.77 -1.33 16.40
C ALA A 73 -2.39 -2.57 15.71
N LYS A 74 -1.85 -3.04 14.57
CA LYS A 74 -2.42 -4.16 13.78
C LYS A 74 -2.72 -5.43 14.60
N LYS A 75 -1.96 -5.73 15.65
CA LYS A 75 -2.08 -7.00 16.40
C LYS A 75 -2.83 -6.92 17.74
N TYR A 76 -3.18 -5.72 18.20
CA TYR A 76 -3.77 -5.51 19.53
C TYR A 76 -5.09 -4.74 19.50
N ALA A 77 -5.62 -4.51 18.30
CA ALA A 77 -6.96 -3.99 18.14
C ALA A 77 -8.01 -5.05 18.52
N PRO A 78 -9.09 -4.68 19.25
CA PRO A 78 -10.27 -5.52 19.33
C PRO A 78 -10.67 -5.95 17.91
N VAL A 79 -11.03 -7.23 17.77
CA VAL A 79 -11.48 -7.81 16.50
C VAL A 79 -12.53 -6.89 15.89
N GLY A 80 -12.26 -6.39 14.68
CA GLY A 80 -13.16 -5.49 13.97
C GLY A 80 -12.89 -3.99 14.14
N ARG A 81 -11.78 -3.54 14.73
CA ARG A 81 -11.32 -2.12 14.68
C ARG A 81 -9.91 -1.97 14.10
N HIS A 82 -9.60 -2.77 13.08
CA HIS A 82 -8.35 -2.64 12.33
C HIS A 82 -8.37 -1.34 11.50
N CYS A 83 -7.21 -0.69 11.34
CA CYS A 83 -7.08 0.54 10.55
C CYS A 83 -7.53 0.34 9.08
N HIS A 84 -7.38 -0.86 8.56
CA HIS A 84 -7.80 -1.26 7.22
C HIS A 84 -9.28 -1.70 7.16
N ALA A 85 -10.20 -0.88 7.67
CA ALA A 85 -11.63 -1.17 7.65
C ALA A 85 -12.47 0.05 7.25
N TRP A 86 -13.40 -0.13 6.31
CA TRP A 86 -14.27 0.95 5.80
C TRP A 86 -14.99 1.72 6.91
N HIS A 87 -15.57 1.02 7.89
CA HIS A 87 -16.29 1.68 8.97
C HIS A 87 -15.39 2.59 9.84
N VAL A 88 -14.09 2.28 9.96
CA VAL A 88 -13.10 3.14 10.64
C VAL A 88 -12.86 4.39 9.82
N GLY A 89 -12.61 4.27 8.52
CA GLY A 89 -12.46 5.42 7.61
C GLY A 89 -13.68 6.35 7.64
N HIS A 90 -14.89 5.79 7.59
CA HIS A 90 -16.12 6.57 7.71
C HIS A 90 -16.33 7.17 9.10
N GLU A 91 -15.86 6.53 10.18
CA GLU A 91 -15.87 7.11 11.53
C GLU A 91 -14.91 8.31 11.63
N ILE A 92 -13.71 8.20 11.04
CA ILE A 92 -12.75 9.32 10.93
C ILE A 92 -13.39 10.49 10.17
N TYR A 93 -14.00 10.23 9.00
CA TYR A 93 -14.66 11.27 8.21
C TYR A 93 -15.81 11.96 8.96
N ARG A 94 -16.69 11.20 9.61
CA ARG A 94 -17.81 11.78 10.40
C ARG A 94 -17.36 12.58 11.61
N ARG A 95 -16.18 12.28 12.18
CA ARG A 95 -15.60 12.97 13.34
C ARG A 95 -14.60 14.07 12.95
N ALA A 96 -14.41 14.33 11.66
CA ALA A 96 -13.59 15.42 11.18
C ALA A 96 -14.33 16.77 11.36
N GLU A 97 -13.89 17.53 12.36
CA GLU A 97 -14.53 18.79 12.75
C GLU A 97 -14.06 20.00 11.92
N THR A 98 -12.86 19.93 11.35
CA THR A 98 -12.25 20.98 10.52
C THR A 98 -12.06 20.53 9.08
N ASP A 99 -11.95 21.47 8.15
CA ASP A 99 -11.74 21.17 6.74
C ASP A 99 -10.42 20.45 6.48
N ALA A 100 -9.34 20.81 7.20
CA ALA A 100 -8.09 20.05 7.19
C ALA A 100 -8.31 18.57 7.59
N LEU A 101 -9.05 18.31 8.66
CA LEU A 101 -9.37 16.95 9.09
C LEU A 101 -10.29 16.21 8.10
N ARG A 102 -11.14 16.92 7.36
CA ARG A 102 -11.97 16.33 6.30
C ARG A 102 -11.09 15.94 5.11
N GLY A 103 -10.14 16.78 4.71
CA GLY A 103 -9.13 16.46 3.70
C GLY A 103 -8.32 15.23 4.09
N PHE A 104 -7.83 15.18 5.34
CA PHE A 104 -7.18 14.01 5.92
C PHE A 104 -8.06 12.75 5.86
N ALA A 105 -9.32 12.85 6.26
CA ALA A 105 -10.23 11.71 6.27
C ALA A 105 -10.53 11.17 4.87
N LEU A 106 -10.66 12.05 3.87
CA LEU A 106 -10.77 11.65 2.46
C LEU A 106 -9.50 10.93 1.98
N GLY A 107 -8.33 11.39 2.41
CA GLY A 107 -7.07 10.68 2.15
C GLY A 107 -7.04 9.29 2.76
N TYR A 108 -7.57 9.13 3.98
CA TYR A 108 -7.70 7.82 4.62
C TYR A 108 -8.65 6.89 3.86
N LEU A 109 -9.76 7.42 3.33
CA LEU A 109 -10.68 6.63 2.50
C LEU A 109 -10.05 6.25 1.15
N ALA A 110 -9.26 7.14 0.54
CA ALA A 110 -8.48 6.85 -0.66
C ALA A 110 -7.47 5.71 -0.41
N HIS A 111 -6.77 5.73 0.73
CA HIS A 111 -5.91 4.63 1.15
C HIS A 111 -6.65 3.29 1.16
N LEU A 112 -7.82 3.22 1.81
CA LEU A 112 -8.61 1.99 1.88
C LEU A 112 -9.09 1.49 0.51
N ALA A 113 -9.43 2.41 -0.40
CA ALA A 113 -9.81 2.07 -1.77
C ALA A 113 -8.63 1.44 -2.53
N ALA A 114 -7.44 2.02 -2.41
CA ALA A 114 -6.22 1.50 -3.02
C ALA A 114 -5.85 0.11 -2.46
N ASP A 115 -5.95 -0.06 -1.15
CA ASP A 115 -5.63 -1.32 -0.45
C ASP A 115 -6.61 -2.44 -0.79
N SER A 116 -7.86 -2.09 -1.09
CA SER A 116 -8.82 -3.06 -1.61
C SER A 116 -8.33 -3.72 -2.90
N VAL A 117 -7.52 -3.03 -3.72
CA VAL A 117 -6.91 -3.63 -4.92
C VAL A 117 -5.69 -4.48 -4.58
N ALA A 118 -4.77 -3.95 -3.76
CA ALA A 118 -3.56 -4.68 -3.38
C ALA A 118 -3.87 -5.99 -2.65
N HIS A 119 -4.70 -5.93 -1.61
CA HIS A 119 -4.96 -7.06 -0.73
C HIS A 119 -5.92 -8.10 -1.32
N ASN A 120 -6.71 -7.77 -2.34
CA ASN A 120 -7.62 -8.74 -2.96
C ASN A 120 -7.09 -9.34 -4.26
N PHE A 121 -6.23 -8.62 -5.00
CA PHE A 121 -5.78 -9.06 -6.32
C PHE A 121 -4.27 -9.19 -6.40
N PHE A 122 -3.53 -8.11 -6.14
CA PHE A 122 -2.10 -8.09 -6.38
C PHE A 122 -1.32 -9.03 -5.45
N VAL A 123 -1.31 -8.72 -4.14
CA VAL A 123 -0.50 -9.43 -3.16
C VAL A 123 -0.86 -10.92 -3.07
N PRO A 124 -2.15 -11.32 -2.96
CA PRO A 124 -2.53 -12.73 -2.96
C PRO A 124 -2.03 -13.50 -4.18
N ARG A 125 -2.13 -12.90 -5.37
CA ARG A 125 -1.61 -13.49 -6.60
C ARG A 125 -0.11 -13.72 -6.52
N GLN A 126 0.64 -12.69 -6.11
CA GLN A 126 2.09 -12.76 -6.01
C GLN A 126 2.56 -13.80 -4.98
N LEU A 127 1.84 -13.87 -3.86
CA LEU A 127 2.04 -14.91 -2.86
C LEU A 127 1.84 -16.31 -3.44
N VAL A 128 0.83 -16.57 -4.28
CA VAL A 128 0.67 -17.90 -4.87
C VAL A 128 1.78 -18.21 -5.88
N VAL A 129 2.10 -17.30 -6.81
CA VAL A 129 3.09 -17.60 -7.87
C VAL A 129 4.52 -17.76 -7.33
N THR A 130 4.87 -17.13 -6.21
CA THR A 130 6.18 -17.30 -5.55
C THR A 130 6.21 -18.36 -4.45
N SER A 131 5.25 -19.29 -4.43
CA SER A 131 5.16 -20.34 -3.39
C SER A 131 6.46 -21.14 -3.19
N SER A 132 7.33 -21.22 -4.20
CA SER A 132 8.63 -21.91 -4.16
C SER A 132 9.77 -21.10 -3.53
N THR A 133 9.58 -19.81 -3.23
CA THR A 133 10.58 -18.95 -2.57
C THR A 133 10.08 -18.53 -1.18
N ILE A 134 10.54 -19.21 -0.14
CA ILE A 134 10.11 -18.99 1.26
C ILE A 134 10.38 -17.55 1.74
N ALA A 135 11.44 -16.92 1.23
CA ALA A 135 11.84 -15.56 1.63
C ALA A 135 11.02 -14.42 0.98
N LEU A 136 10.20 -14.70 -0.05
CA LEU A 136 9.39 -13.67 -0.70
C LEU A 136 8.00 -13.62 -0.06
N GLY A 137 7.89 -12.75 0.93
CA GLY A 137 6.65 -12.45 1.64
C GLY A 137 5.89 -11.29 1.03
N HIS A 138 4.89 -10.83 1.78
CA HIS A 138 4.01 -9.72 1.45
C HIS A 138 4.81 -8.44 1.15
N SER A 139 5.56 -7.92 2.13
CA SER A 139 6.31 -6.67 2.00
C SER A 139 7.37 -6.65 0.90
N TYR A 140 7.88 -7.82 0.48
CA TYR A 140 8.80 -7.89 -0.66
C TYR A 140 8.13 -7.42 -1.95
N TRP A 141 6.90 -7.86 -2.19
CA TRP A 141 6.20 -7.58 -3.45
C TRP A 141 5.73 -6.13 -3.55
N GLU A 142 5.48 -5.49 -2.41
CA GLU A 142 5.12 -4.08 -2.30
C GLU A 142 6.31 -3.20 -2.60
N SER A 143 7.45 -3.47 -1.93
CA SER A 143 8.69 -2.76 -2.18
C SER A 143 9.14 -2.98 -3.63
N ARG A 144 8.94 -4.17 -4.21
CA ARG A 144 9.15 -4.38 -5.66
C ARG A 144 8.24 -3.44 -6.44
N PHE A 145 6.94 -3.42 -6.16
CA PHE A 145 6.02 -2.58 -6.91
C PHE A 145 6.46 -1.10 -6.92
N GLU A 146 6.83 -0.57 -5.76
CA GLU A 146 7.31 0.81 -5.60
C GLU A 146 8.51 1.15 -6.48
N THR A 147 9.42 0.20 -6.78
CA THR A 147 10.58 0.50 -7.64
C THR A 147 10.19 0.93 -9.05
N HIS A 148 8.95 0.68 -9.49
CA HIS A 148 8.43 1.13 -10.80
C HIS A 148 7.89 2.56 -10.77
N LEU A 149 7.70 3.13 -9.59
CA LEU A 149 7.21 4.51 -9.41
C LEU A 149 8.36 5.53 -9.36
N GLY A 150 9.59 5.09 -9.14
CA GLY A 150 10.75 5.95 -8.94
C GLY A 150 10.87 6.49 -7.51
N GLU A 151 11.95 7.23 -7.24
CA GLU A 151 12.29 7.67 -5.88
C GLU A 151 11.46 8.87 -5.38
N HIS A 152 10.79 9.59 -6.28
CA HIS A 152 10.04 10.82 -5.97
C HIS A 152 8.96 10.56 -4.91
N TYR A 153 8.05 9.63 -5.15
CA TYR A 153 6.91 9.41 -4.25
C TYR A 153 7.32 8.87 -2.88
N ALA A 154 8.37 8.04 -2.82
CA ALA A 154 8.94 7.62 -1.55
C ALA A 154 9.50 8.82 -0.76
N ARG A 155 10.18 9.75 -1.43
CA ARG A 155 10.69 10.99 -0.82
C ARG A 155 9.55 11.90 -0.36
N THR A 156 8.53 12.11 -1.18
CA THR A 156 7.36 12.90 -0.79
C THR A 156 6.67 12.29 0.43
N ALA A 157 6.52 10.96 0.50
CA ALA A 157 5.96 10.30 1.69
C ALA A 157 6.73 10.69 2.96
N MET A 158 8.08 10.71 2.89
CA MET A 158 8.94 11.13 3.99
C MET A 158 8.72 12.58 4.39
N GLU A 159 8.61 13.48 3.42
CA GLU A 159 8.39 14.90 3.65
C GLU A 159 7.04 15.14 4.32
N VAL A 160 5.99 14.50 3.82
CA VAL A 160 4.64 14.54 4.40
C VAL A 160 4.64 14.03 5.84
N ILE A 161 5.31 12.90 6.14
CA ILE A 161 5.38 12.33 7.50
C ILE A 161 6.03 13.29 8.51
N ARG A 162 6.94 14.16 8.06
CA ARG A 162 7.69 15.10 8.92
C ARG A 162 6.90 16.37 9.27
N LEU A 163 5.80 16.65 8.56
CA LEU A 163 4.94 17.79 8.87
C LEU A 163 4.23 17.62 10.22
N ASP A 164 3.69 18.72 10.75
CA ASP A 164 2.89 18.69 11.97
C ASP A 164 1.47 18.20 11.67
N HIS A 165 1.16 17.02 12.19
CA HIS A 165 -0.14 16.35 12.03
C HIS A 165 -0.87 16.16 13.37
N THR A 166 -0.55 17.00 14.37
CA THR A 166 -1.07 16.85 15.75
C THR A 166 -2.59 16.69 15.80
N SER A 167 -3.33 17.47 15.02
CA SER A 167 -4.80 17.40 14.97
C SER A 167 -5.31 16.08 14.38
N ALA A 168 -4.71 15.62 13.27
CA ALA A 168 -5.06 14.37 12.60
C ALA A 168 -4.72 13.15 13.48
N ASP A 169 -3.56 13.15 14.13
CA ASP A 169 -3.19 12.13 15.12
C ASP A 169 -4.17 12.06 16.27
N ALA A 170 -4.55 13.22 16.82
CA ALA A 170 -5.49 13.26 17.93
C ALA A 170 -6.86 12.70 17.50
N LEU A 171 -7.28 12.94 16.26
CA LEU A 171 -8.48 12.32 15.70
C LEU A 171 -8.32 10.80 15.58
N LEU A 172 -7.21 10.32 15.03
CA LEU A 172 -6.90 8.88 14.96
C LEU A 172 -6.88 8.25 16.35
N ASP A 173 -6.25 8.86 17.35
CA ASP A 173 -6.22 8.38 18.73
C ASP A 173 -7.65 8.23 19.29
N ARG A 174 -8.54 9.20 19.05
CA ARG A 174 -9.94 9.15 19.51
C ARG A 174 -10.76 8.06 18.81
N VAL A 175 -10.50 7.81 17.53
CA VAL A 175 -11.23 6.79 16.75
C VAL A 175 -10.66 5.40 17.01
N LEU A 176 -9.34 5.26 17.10
CA LEU A 176 -8.66 3.98 17.20
C LEU A 176 -8.50 3.49 18.64
N ALA A 177 -8.67 4.30 19.70
CA ALA A 177 -8.62 3.78 21.08
C ALA A 177 -9.95 3.11 21.48
N PRO A 178 -9.94 1.83 21.95
CA PRO A 178 -8.89 1.22 22.78
C PRO A 178 -8.10 0.11 22.07
N THR A 179 -6.92 0.45 21.56
CA THR A 179 -5.97 -0.49 20.91
C THR A 179 -4.55 -0.38 21.48
N ILE A 180 -4.43 -0.47 22.82
CA ILE A 180 -3.22 -0.74 23.66
C ILE A 180 -1.86 -0.04 23.35
N PHE A 181 -1.76 0.88 22.39
CA PHE A 181 -0.63 1.79 22.20
C PHE A 181 -1.16 3.12 21.68
N SER A 182 -0.77 4.24 22.31
CA SER A 182 -1.12 5.57 21.79
C SER A 182 -0.50 5.78 20.40
N VAL A 183 -1.18 6.50 19.51
CA VAL A 183 -0.65 6.90 18.20
C VAL A 183 0.70 7.59 18.37
N ARG A 184 0.93 8.31 19.47
CA ARG A 184 2.24 8.88 19.83
C ARG A 184 3.38 7.86 19.94
N THR A 185 3.11 6.68 20.50
CA THR A 185 4.10 5.60 20.65
C THR A 185 4.30 4.87 19.32
N SER A 186 3.20 4.63 18.60
CA SER A 186 3.19 4.13 17.23
C SER A 186 4.04 5.00 16.30
N ARG A 187 3.87 6.32 16.39
CA ARG A 187 4.59 7.32 15.61
C ARG A 187 6.10 7.33 15.90
N ARG A 188 6.52 7.16 17.16
CA ARG A 188 7.95 7.09 17.50
C ARG A 188 8.61 5.85 16.89
N LEU A 189 7.90 4.72 16.89
CA LEU A 189 8.36 3.49 16.27
C LEU A 189 8.31 3.58 14.73
N PHE A 190 7.26 4.18 14.16
CA PHE A 190 7.14 4.40 12.72
C PHE A 190 8.21 5.36 12.21
N ARG A 191 8.41 6.53 12.83
CA ARG A 191 9.55 7.43 12.52
C ARG A 191 10.89 6.72 12.64
N GLY A 192 11.03 5.79 13.60
CA GLY A 192 12.20 4.94 13.74
C GLY A 192 12.41 3.97 12.57
N MET A 193 11.35 3.28 12.11
CA MET A 193 11.38 2.40 10.92
C MET A 193 11.60 3.18 9.63
N VAL A 194 10.98 4.34 9.54
CA VAL A 194 11.08 5.27 8.42
C VAL A 194 12.49 5.88 8.31
N GLY A 195 13.13 6.18 9.44
CA GLY A 195 14.56 6.53 9.49
C GLY A 195 15.50 5.36 9.14
N ILE A 196 15.03 4.10 9.21
CA ILE A 196 15.77 2.95 8.70
C ILE A 196 15.61 2.87 7.17
N THR A 197 14.41 3.12 6.63
CA THR A 197 14.19 3.21 5.17
C THR A 197 14.90 4.42 4.52
N GLU A 198 15.24 5.46 5.28
CA GLU A 198 16.06 6.61 4.83
C GLU A 198 17.49 6.25 4.43
N THR A 199 17.99 5.09 4.84
CA THR A 199 19.33 4.71 4.40
C THR A 199 19.25 4.46 2.90
N GLN A 200 19.93 5.27 2.07
CA GLN A 200 20.11 4.99 0.63
C GLN A 200 20.51 3.53 0.36
N SER A 201 21.12 2.88 1.35
CA SER A 201 21.43 1.45 1.41
C SER A 201 20.20 0.54 1.28
N TRP A 202 19.04 0.86 1.87
CA TRP A 202 17.83 0.02 1.85
C TRP A 202 17.12 0.04 0.49
N GLN A 203 16.96 1.21 -0.12
CA GLN A 203 16.43 1.33 -1.48
C GLN A 203 17.36 0.64 -2.50
N ARG A 204 18.68 0.86 -2.39
CA ARG A 204 19.67 0.13 -3.19
C ARG A 204 19.61 -1.39 -2.99
N VAL A 205 19.34 -1.86 -1.77
CA VAL A 205 19.19 -3.30 -1.48
C VAL A 205 17.97 -3.88 -2.19
N PHE A 206 16.83 -3.19 -2.21
CA PHE A 206 15.65 -3.65 -2.96
C PHE A 206 15.83 -3.56 -4.47
N GLN A 207 16.50 -2.52 -4.98
CA GLN A 207 16.78 -2.39 -6.40
C GLN A 207 17.74 -3.48 -6.89
N VAL A 208 18.81 -3.77 -6.14
CA VAL A 208 19.70 -4.91 -6.42
C VAL A 208 18.99 -6.26 -6.30
N MET A 209 18.01 -6.40 -5.40
CA MET A 209 17.18 -7.62 -5.31
C MET A 209 16.15 -7.72 -6.44
N ALA A 210 15.63 -6.60 -6.95
CA ALA A 210 14.73 -6.54 -8.09
C ALA A 210 15.46 -6.92 -9.38
N ASP A 211 16.65 -6.35 -9.62
CA ASP A 211 17.51 -6.62 -10.78
C ASP A 211 17.98 -8.08 -10.86
N LYS A 212 18.03 -8.77 -9.71
CA LYS A 212 18.43 -10.18 -9.59
C LYS A 212 17.25 -11.13 -9.40
N SER A 213 16.01 -10.61 -9.36
CA SER A 213 14.83 -11.44 -9.14
C SER A 213 14.49 -12.22 -10.41
N ARG A 214 14.31 -13.53 -10.26
CA ARG A 214 13.75 -14.38 -11.33
C ARG A 214 12.25 -14.14 -11.57
N TRP A 215 11.60 -13.39 -10.68
CA TRP A 215 10.16 -13.12 -10.74
C TRP A 215 9.96 -11.71 -11.25
N ASP A 216 9.83 -11.60 -12.56
CA ASP A 216 9.57 -10.33 -13.21
C ASP A 216 8.12 -9.88 -12.98
N LEU A 217 7.93 -8.59 -12.74
CA LEU A 217 6.62 -7.97 -12.67
C LEU A 217 6.59 -6.92 -13.78
N THR A 218 5.67 -7.10 -14.72
CA THR A 218 5.68 -6.33 -15.96
C THR A 218 5.08 -4.94 -15.74
N GLU A 219 5.50 -3.97 -16.56
CA GLU A 219 4.89 -2.64 -16.62
C GLU A 219 3.37 -2.72 -16.86
N HIS A 220 2.92 -3.62 -17.73
CA HIS A 220 1.49 -3.86 -17.94
C HIS A 220 0.74 -4.29 -16.67
N THR A 221 1.40 -5.07 -15.79
CA THR A 221 0.80 -5.45 -14.51
C THR A 221 0.73 -4.25 -13.58
N VAL A 222 1.78 -3.43 -13.52
CA VAL A 222 1.81 -2.19 -12.73
C VAL A 222 0.70 -1.25 -13.20
N GLU A 223 0.64 -0.98 -14.51
CA GLU A 223 -0.37 -0.16 -15.18
C GLU A 223 -1.79 -0.62 -14.83
N SER A 224 -2.09 -1.91 -15.00
CA SER A 224 -3.44 -2.43 -14.76
C SER A 224 -3.85 -2.29 -13.28
N HIS A 225 -2.93 -2.55 -12.34
CA HIS A 225 -3.25 -2.45 -10.91
C HIS A 225 -3.34 -1.01 -10.43
N MET A 226 -2.47 -0.11 -10.89
CA MET A 226 -2.56 1.32 -10.57
C MET A 226 -3.79 1.95 -11.20
N GLY A 227 -4.14 1.56 -12.43
CA GLY A 227 -5.36 2.05 -13.08
C GLY A 227 -6.62 1.68 -12.31
N VAL A 228 -6.78 0.41 -11.93
CA VAL A 228 -7.92 0.00 -11.09
C VAL A 228 -7.87 0.65 -9.71
N ALA A 229 -6.70 0.75 -9.06
CA ALA A 229 -6.59 1.41 -7.75
C ALA A 229 -6.98 2.89 -7.81
N PHE A 230 -6.52 3.62 -8.80
CA PHE A 230 -6.90 5.02 -9.03
C PHE A 230 -8.40 5.15 -9.30
N GLU A 231 -8.96 4.28 -10.15
CA GLU A 231 -10.40 4.30 -10.45
C GLU A 231 -11.23 4.13 -9.18
N LEU A 232 -10.90 3.13 -8.33
CA LEU A 232 -11.61 2.90 -7.07
C LEU A 232 -11.43 4.06 -6.08
N VAL A 233 -10.27 4.70 -6.04
CA VAL A 233 -10.05 5.92 -5.24
C VAL A 233 -10.99 7.03 -5.70
N MET A 234 -11.05 7.28 -7.01
CA MET A 234 -11.88 8.34 -7.59
C MET A 234 -13.37 8.07 -7.41
N GLU A 235 -13.81 6.81 -7.49
CA GLU A 235 -15.18 6.40 -7.16
C GLU A 235 -15.55 6.76 -5.71
N VAL A 236 -14.69 6.40 -4.75
CA VAL A 236 -14.92 6.69 -3.33
C VAL A 236 -14.94 8.19 -3.05
N LEU A 237 -14.01 8.95 -3.64
CA LEU A 237 -13.95 10.41 -3.47
C LEU A 237 -15.11 11.13 -4.16
N SER A 238 -15.73 10.49 -5.16
CA SER A 238 -16.90 11.02 -5.86
C SER A 238 -18.24 10.53 -5.29
N ASP A 239 -18.21 9.71 -4.23
CA ASP A 239 -19.38 9.03 -3.65
C ASP A 239 -20.19 8.24 -4.70
N ARG A 240 -19.49 7.62 -5.67
CA ARG A 240 -20.09 6.75 -6.69
C ARG A 240 -20.23 5.34 -6.11
N ASP A 241 -21.43 4.76 -6.19
CA ASP A 241 -21.59 3.33 -5.92
C ASP A 241 -20.80 2.52 -6.97
N GLY A 242 -19.85 1.73 -6.47
CA GLY A 242 -18.78 1.16 -7.27
C GLY A 242 -18.18 -0.07 -6.61
N LEU A 243 -17.19 -0.68 -7.26
CA LEU A 243 -16.54 -1.89 -6.77
C LEU A 243 -15.80 -1.63 -5.45
N ALA A 244 -15.31 -0.41 -5.22
CA ALA A 244 -14.57 -0.04 -4.01
C ALA A 244 -15.31 -0.42 -2.71
N HIS A 245 -16.62 -0.11 -2.63
CA HIS A 245 -17.43 -0.39 -1.44
C HIS A 245 -17.77 -1.87 -1.24
N ARG A 246 -17.57 -2.71 -2.27
CA ARG A 246 -17.83 -4.16 -2.22
C ARG A 246 -16.59 -4.98 -1.87
N LEU A 247 -15.42 -4.35 -1.85
CA LEU A 247 -14.16 -4.99 -1.49
C LEU A 247 -13.79 -4.70 -0.05
N ASP A 248 -13.13 -5.68 0.57
CA ASP A 248 -12.58 -5.56 1.91
C ASP A 248 -11.15 -4.99 1.83
N PRO A 249 -10.88 -3.78 2.38
CA PRO A 249 -9.55 -3.19 2.34
C PRO A 249 -8.48 -4.01 3.04
N SER A 250 -8.82 -4.88 4.00
CA SER A 250 -7.85 -5.79 4.62
C SER A 250 -7.54 -7.00 3.74
N GLY A 251 -8.45 -7.36 2.82
CA GLY A 251 -8.39 -8.54 1.96
C GLY A 251 -8.24 -9.85 2.73
N ASP A 252 -8.79 -9.94 3.95
CA ASP A 252 -8.58 -11.08 4.85
C ASP A 252 -8.93 -12.43 4.18
N ALA A 253 -10.03 -12.46 3.41
CA ALA A 253 -10.45 -13.65 2.69
C ALA A 253 -9.46 -14.05 1.58
N SER A 254 -9.01 -13.08 0.77
CA SER A 254 -8.12 -13.27 -0.36
C SER A 254 -6.72 -13.69 0.10
N LEU A 255 -6.16 -13.01 1.10
CA LEU A 255 -4.88 -13.35 1.72
C LEU A 255 -4.94 -14.71 2.43
N GLY A 256 -6.03 -15.01 3.13
CA GLY A 256 -6.27 -16.30 3.75
C GLY A 256 -6.28 -17.46 2.73
N LEU A 257 -6.96 -17.27 1.60
CA LEU A 257 -6.97 -18.23 0.49
C LEU A 257 -5.58 -18.40 -0.12
N ALA A 258 -4.86 -17.30 -0.41
CA ALA A 258 -3.51 -17.36 -0.97
C ALA A 258 -2.55 -18.11 -0.05
N LYS A 259 -2.63 -17.90 1.27
CA LYS A 259 -1.84 -18.65 2.25
C LYS A 259 -2.14 -20.15 2.21
N LYS A 260 -3.42 -20.54 2.09
CA LYS A 260 -3.81 -21.95 1.93
C LYS A 260 -3.25 -22.53 0.62
N MET A 261 -3.38 -21.81 -0.49
CA MET A 261 -2.88 -22.24 -1.80
C MET A 261 -1.35 -22.40 -1.80
N ARG A 262 -0.60 -21.49 -1.16
CA ARG A 262 0.86 -21.64 -0.95
C ARG A 262 1.20 -22.96 -0.24
N LEU A 263 0.47 -23.28 0.83
CA LEU A 263 0.66 -24.55 1.54
C LEU A 263 0.33 -25.76 0.67
N ASP A 264 -0.71 -25.67 -0.17
CA ASP A 264 -1.08 -26.74 -1.10
C ASP A 264 -0.02 -26.94 -2.21
N VAL A 265 0.67 -25.90 -2.68
CA VAL A 265 1.85 -26.03 -3.57
C VAL A 265 3.00 -26.76 -2.86
N ILE A 266 3.31 -26.38 -1.62
CA ILE A 266 4.38 -27.02 -0.82
C ILE A 266 4.07 -28.51 -0.60
N ARG A 267 2.79 -28.84 -0.33
CA ARG A 267 2.30 -30.21 -0.13
C ARG A 267 2.08 -30.99 -1.43
N ASN A 268 2.47 -30.45 -2.59
CA ASN A 268 2.28 -31.05 -3.92
C ASN A 268 0.81 -31.33 -4.29
N ARG A 269 -0.14 -30.59 -3.71
CA ARG A 269 -1.58 -30.63 -4.06
C ARG A 269 -1.92 -29.67 -5.20
N LEU A 270 -1.11 -28.63 -5.37
CA LEU A 270 -1.14 -27.76 -6.55
C LEU A 270 0.16 -27.89 -7.36
N PRO A 271 0.12 -27.63 -8.68
CA PRO A 271 1.31 -27.66 -9.52
C PRO A 271 2.40 -26.70 -9.02
N LYS A 272 3.65 -27.12 -9.14
CA LYS A 272 4.84 -26.27 -8.94
C LYS A 272 5.32 -25.58 -10.21
N ASP A 273 4.78 -26.00 -11.37
CA ASP A 273 5.04 -25.38 -12.67
C ASP A 273 4.59 -23.90 -12.66
N PRO A 274 5.48 -22.93 -12.93
CA PRO A 274 5.16 -21.50 -12.85
C PRO A 274 4.01 -21.08 -13.75
N THR A 275 3.90 -21.64 -14.97
CA THR A 275 2.86 -21.28 -15.93
C THR A 275 1.48 -21.71 -15.43
N ARG A 276 1.34 -22.97 -14.99
CA ARG A 276 0.09 -23.48 -14.41
C ARG A 276 -0.26 -22.76 -13.11
N LEU A 277 0.72 -22.46 -12.28
CA LEU A 277 0.49 -21.76 -11.01
C LEU A 277 0.05 -20.31 -11.23
N SER A 278 0.62 -19.63 -12.23
CA SER A 278 0.18 -18.31 -12.69
C SER A 278 -1.26 -18.33 -13.19
N ALA A 279 -1.64 -19.32 -14.00
CA ALA A 279 -3.02 -19.47 -14.48
C ALA A 279 -4.01 -19.71 -13.33
N ILE A 280 -3.66 -20.55 -12.36
CA ILE A 280 -4.47 -20.79 -11.16
C ILE A 280 -4.58 -19.51 -10.31
N ALA A 281 -3.47 -18.81 -10.08
CA ALA A 281 -3.47 -17.56 -9.31
C ALA A 281 -4.32 -16.49 -9.99
N SER A 282 -4.21 -16.31 -11.31
CA SER A 282 -5.03 -15.37 -12.07
C SER A 282 -6.52 -15.70 -12.05
N LYS A 283 -6.91 -16.98 -11.93
CA LYS A 283 -8.32 -17.37 -11.78
C LYS A 283 -8.92 -16.90 -10.45
N HIS A 284 -8.13 -16.84 -9.38
CA HIS A 284 -8.58 -16.49 -8.04
C HIS A 284 -8.37 -15.02 -7.69
N PHE A 285 -7.31 -14.41 -8.21
CA PHE A 285 -6.82 -13.09 -7.81
C PHE A 285 -6.52 -12.18 -9.01
N GLY A 286 -6.97 -12.55 -10.21
CA GLY A 286 -6.90 -11.65 -11.36
C GLY A 286 -7.79 -10.42 -11.12
N LEU A 287 -7.34 -9.27 -11.62
CA LEU A 287 -8.17 -8.08 -11.61
C LEU A 287 -9.47 -8.35 -12.38
N PRO A 288 -10.62 -7.86 -11.90
CA PRO A 288 -11.84 -7.90 -12.67
C PRO A 288 -11.68 -7.02 -13.92
N SER A 289 -12.43 -7.33 -14.98
CA SER A 289 -12.63 -6.35 -16.05
C SER A 289 -13.42 -5.19 -15.47
N TYR A 290 -12.81 -4.01 -15.49
CA TYR A 290 -13.35 -2.80 -14.90
C TYR A 290 -13.21 -1.66 -15.90
N ILE A 291 -14.23 -0.79 -15.97
CA ILE A 291 -14.18 0.41 -16.79
C ILE A 291 -13.33 1.43 -16.05
N LEU A 292 -12.42 2.08 -16.75
CA LEU A 292 -11.38 2.94 -16.19
C LEU A 292 -11.59 4.40 -16.62
N ASP A 293 -12.80 4.94 -16.42
CA ASP A 293 -13.22 6.26 -16.91
C ASP A 293 -12.29 7.38 -16.40
N PHE A 294 -11.96 7.34 -15.12
CA PHE A 294 -11.08 8.34 -14.50
C PHE A 294 -9.62 8.13 -14.90
N TRP A 295 -9.16 6.88 -14.91
CA TRP A 295 -7.76 6.57 -15.23
C TRP A 295 -7.39 6.85 -16.70
N GLU A 296 -8.29 6.53 -17.64
CA GLU A 296 -8.07 6.77 -19.08
C GLU A 296 -7.97 8.27 -19.41
N THR A 297 -8.68 9.12 -18.66
CA THR A 297 -8.69 10.57 -18.84
C THR A 297 -7.74 11.30 -17.88
N SER A 298 -6.97 10.57 -17.08
CA SER A 298 -6.01 11.12 -16.11
C SER A 298 -4.85 11.82 -16.81
N VAL A 299 -4.50 13.01 -16.32
CA VAL A 299 -3.35 13.79 -16.83
C VAL A 299 -2.05 13.54 -16.08
N HIS A 300 -2.05 12.66 -15.06
CA HIS A 300 -0.86 12.42 -14.24
C HIS A 300 0.14 11.51 -14.97
N SER A 301 1.43 11.80 -14.80
CA SER A 301 2.52 11.00 -15.37
C SER A 301 2.46 9.54 -14.88
N ARG A 302 2.82 8.59 -15.75
CA ARG A 302 2.92 7.16 -15.42
C ARG A 302 4.39 6.77 -15.49
N PRO A 303 5.14 6.82 -14.37
CA PRO A 303 6.61 6.66 -14.36
C PRO A 303 7.13 5.37 -15.00
N TRP A 304 6.31 4.31 -15.03
CA TRP A 304 6.62 3.02 -15.63
C TRP A 304 6.30 2.94 -17.13
N MET A 305 5.57 3.91 -17.69
CA MET A 305 5.41 4.07 -19.14
C MET A 305 6.54 4.95 -19.63
N VAL A 306 7.73 4.37 -19.77
CA VAL A 306 8.84 5.10 -20.38
C VAL A 306 8.54 5.21 -21.87
N ASP A 307 8.51 6.43 -22.41
CA ASP A 307 8.47 6.66 -23.85
C ASP A 307 9.58 5.83 -24.50
N GLY A 308 9.37 5.35 -25.74
CA GLY A 308 10.24 4.40 -26.46
C GLY A 308 11.73 4.79 -26.64
N ASN A 309 12.19 5.86 -26.00
CA ASN A 309 13.57 6.35 -25.93
C ASN A 309 14.21 6.26 -24.53
N GLY A 310 13.56 5.67 -23.52
CA GLY A 310 14.23 5.30 -22.26
C GLY A 310 14.68 6.46 -21.36
N HIS A 311 14.05 7.64 -21.44
CA HIS A 311 14.37 8.77 -20.57
C HIS A 311 13.21 9.05 -19.60
N PRO A 312 13.48 9.37 -18.32
CA PRO A 312 12.44 9.78 -17.39
C PRO A 312 11.79 11.09 -17.87
N PRO A 313 10.48 11.28 -17.68
CA PRO A 313 9.82 12.53 -18.01
C PRO A 313 10.46 13.66 -17.20
N VAL A 314 10.86 14.72 -17.90
CA VAL A 314 11.42 15.92 -17.28
C VAL A 314 10.26 16.69 -16.68
N ASP A 315 10.28 16.89 -15.36
CA ASP A 315 9.33 17.77 -14.66
C ASP A 315 9.40 19.18 -15.27
N THR A 316 8.24 19.68 -15.73
CA THR A 316 8.02 21.10 -16.08
C THR A 316 7.06 21.74 -15.11
#